data_AF-A0A4V5SH86-F1
#
_entry.id   AF-A0A4V5SH86-F1
#
_cell.length_a   1.000
_cell.length_b   1.000
_cell.length_c   1.000
_cell.angle_alpha   90.00
_cell.angle_beta   90.00
_cell.angle_gamma   90.00
#
_symmetry.space_group_name_H-M   'P 1'
#
loop_
_entity.id
_entity.type
_entity.pdbx_description
1 polymer ?
#
loop_
_entity_poly.entity_id
_entity_poly.type
_entity_poly.pdbx_seq_one_letter_code
_entity_poly.pdbx_strand_id
1 'polypeptide(L)'
;MRLRIQLLLMNLLSTSIMVIAIWYSETKMLLEPEQTRLLTVIAFVAFIISTFIYWLMTRPIMRSIQNLIKLTKQFSDRHFETMYIIGQEPREFKELATAFQQMAKKLEEGFTKLEEQENSRKELITNISHDLRTPMASMQMMIEALQDNLIEDPEMKKQYLATVLKEIERLNGLINDLFDLSKLEFEQVDFHPSFTHLDKVLLDVLESHSVLLGDKQ
;
A
#
# COMPACT_ATOMS: atom_id res chain seq x y z
N MET A 1 -31.62 -1.87 4.32
CA MET A 1 -33.10 -1.84 4.21
C MET A 1 -33.62 -2.10 2.80
N ARG A 2 -33.05 -1.52 1.74
CA ARG A 2 -33.56 -1.68 0.36
C ARG A 2 -33.68 -3.15 -0.11
N LEU A 3 -32.69 -3.99 0.18
CA LEU A 3 -32.68 -5.40 -0.23
C LEU A 3 -33.78 -6.25 0.43
N ARG A 4 -34.10 -5.97 1.71
CA ARG A 4 -35.18 -6.68 2.41
C ARG A 4 -36.55 -6.35 1.82
N ILE A 5 -36.77 -5.08 1.53
CA ILE A 5 -38.02 -4.60 0.94
C ILE A 5 -38.19 -5.15 -0.47
N GLN A 6 -37.14 -5.16 -1.30
CA GLN A 6 -37.19 -5.72 -2.67
C GLN A 6 -37.57 -7.21 -2.69
N LEU A 7 -36.99 -8.01 -1.79
CA LEU A 7 -37.27 -9.44 -1.74
C LEU A 7 -38.66 -9.75 -1.17
N LEU A 8 -39.14 -8.98 -0.18
CA LEU A 8 -40.52 -9.07 0.30
C LEU A 8 -41.52 -8.68 -0.80
N LEU A 9 -41.22 -7.63 -1.57
CA LEU A 9 -42.05 -7.22 -2.71
C LEU A 9 -42.10 -8.31 -3.79
N MET A 10 -40.98 -8.97 -4.09
CA MET A 10 -40.96 -10.09 -5.05
C MET A 10 -41.82 -11.28 -4.57
N ASN A 11 -41.74 -11.63 -3.28
CA ASN A 11 -42.56 -12.70 -2.71
C ASN A 11 -44.06 -12.33 -2.79
N LEU A 12 -44.41 -11.12 -2.37
CA LEU A 12 -45.78 -10.61 -2.36
C LEU A 12 -46.37 -10.49 -3.78
N LEU A 13 -45.54 -10.10 -4.77
CA LEU A 13 -45.94 -10.09 -6.17
C LEU A 13 -46.23 -11.51 -6.68
N SER A 14 -45.34 -12.47 -6.43
CA SER A 14 -45.52 -13.87 -6.83
C SER A 14 -46.77 -14.50 -6.21
N THR A 15 -47.02 -14.25 -4.92
CA THR A 15 -48.20 -14.76 -4.23
C THR A 15 -49.47 -14.10 -4.74
N SER A 16 -49.43 -12.80 -5.07
CA SER A 16 -50.57 -12.08 -5.64
C SER A 16 -50.96 -12.64 -7.01
N ILE A 17 -49.98 -12.90 -7.89
CA ILE A 17 -50.21 -13.55 -9.19
C ILE A 17 -50.84 -14.93 -9.00
N MET A 18 -50.34 -15.71 -8.05
CA MET A 18 -50.87 -17.06 -7.77
C MET A 18 -52.32 -17.02 -7.26
N VAL A 19 -52.65 -16.10 -6.35
CA VAL A 19 -54.02 -15.91 -5.86
C VAL A 19 -54.96 -15.48 -6.97
N ILE A 20 -54.55 -14.55 -7.84
CA ILE A 20 -55.35 -14.09 -8.98
C ILE A 20 -55.59 -15.23 -9.97
N ALA A 21 -54.59 -16.08 -10.23
CA ALA A 21 -54.73 -17.25 -11.10
C ALA A 21 -55.73 -18.27 -10.55
N ILE A 22 -55.69 -18.56 -9.24
CA ILE A 22 -56.64 -19.44 -8.57
C ILE A 22 -58.06 -18.84 -8.64
N TRP A 23 -58.21 -17.55 -8.36
CA TRP A 23 -59.50 -16.84 -8.43
C TRP A 23 -60.09 -16.81 -9.85
N TYR A 24 -59.26 -16.58 -10.86
CA TYR A 24 -59.68 -16.61 -12.27
C TYR A 24 -60.12 -18.01 -12.69
N SER A 25 -59.37 -19.04 -12.27
CA SER A 25 -59.70 -20.45 -12.53
C SER A 25 -61.06 -20.85 -11.95
N GLU A 26 -61.35 -20.42 -10.71
CA GLU A 26 -62.64 -20.64 -10.04
C GLU A 26 -63.79 -19.92 -10.77
N THR A 27 -63.60 -18.65 -11.14
CA THR A 27 -64.63 -17.85 -11.83
C THR A 27 -64.98 -18.38 -13.22
N LYS A 28 -63.98 -18.94 -13.92
CA LYS A 28 -64.17 -19.51 -15.27
C LYS A 28 -64.54 -21.00 -15.27
N MET A 29 -64.72 -21.61 -14.08
CA MET A 29 -65.00 -23.05 -13.92
C MET A 29 -64.03 -23.92 -14.73
N LEU A 30 -62.75 -23.53 -14.78
CA LEU A 30 -61.74 -24.24 -15.55
C LEU A 30 -61.28 -25.54 -14.86
N LEU A 31 -61.52 -25.63 -13.54
CA LEU A 31 -61.13 -26.74 -12.68
C LEU A 31 -62.31 -27.13 -11.78
N GLU A 32 -62.33 -28.38 -11.32
CA GLU A 32 -63.34 -28.86 -10.38
C GLU A 32 -63.17 -28.19 -8.99
N PRO A 33 -64.25 -27.96 -8.23
CA PRO A 33 -64.19 -27.31 -6.91
C PRO A 33 -63.29 -28.01 -5.87
N GLU A 34 -63.08 -29.32 -6.01
CA GLU A 34 -62.14 -30.07 -5.16
C GLU A 34 -60.68 -29.75 -5.49
N GLN A 35 -60.37 -29.53 -6.77
CA GLN A 35 -59.03 -29.22 -7.26
C GLN A 35 -58.61 -27.80 -6.86
N THR A 36 -59.52 -26.82 -6.93
CA THR A 36 -59.24 -25.43 -6.52
C THR A 36 -58.98 -25.32 -5.02
N ARG A 37 -59.72 -26.08 -4.19
CA ARG A 37 -59.48 -26.15 -2.73
C ARG A 37 -58.09 -26.70 -2.40
N LEU A 38 -57.70 -27.80 -3.06
CA LEU A 38 -56.39 -28.42 -2.85
C LEU A 38 -55.25 -27.47 -3.27
N LEU A 39 -55.38 -26.80 -4.42
CA LEU A 39 -54.40 -25.80 -4.88
C LEU A 39 -54.27 -24.62 -3.92
N THR A 40 -55.39 -24.17 -3.33
CA THR A 40 -55.39 -23.08 -2.35
C THR A 40 -54.63 -23.46 -1.08
N VAL A 41 -54.83 -24.67 -0.56
CA VAL A 41 -54.10 -25.18 0.62
C VAL A 41 -52.61 -25.29 0.32
N ILE A 42 -52.23 -25.85 -0.83
CA ILE A 42 -50.81 -25.94 -1.24
C ILE A 42 -50.18 -24.55 -1.35
N ALA A 43 -50.86 -23.59 -2.00
CA ALA A 43 -50.36 -22.23 -2.15
C ALA A 43 -50.15 -21.54 -0.79
N PHE A 44 -51.06 -21.75 0.16
CA PHE A 44 -50.94 -21.19 1.50
C PHE A 44 -49.77 -21.79 2.29
N VAL A 45 -49.59 -23.12 2.23
CA VAL A 45 -48.44 -23.79 2.86
C VAL A 45 -47.13 -23.33 2.24
N ALA A 46 -47.07 -23.23 0.90
CA ALA A 46 -45.90 -22.73 0.18
C ALA A 46 -45.55 -21.29 0.57
N PHE A 47 -46.56 -20.43 0.78
CA PHE A 47 -46.36 -19.06 1.25
C PHE A 47 -45.72 -18.99 2.64
N ILE A 48 -46.20 -19.80 3.59
CA ILE A 48 -45.65 -19.86 4.96
C ILE A 48 -44.20 -20.34 4.93
N ILE A 49 -43.93 -21.44 4.21
CA ILE A 49 -42.58 -22.01 4.09
C ILE A 49 -41.63 -21.00 3.45
N SER A 50 -42.04 -20.36 2.35
CA SER A 50 -41.24 -19.35 1.64
C SER A 50 -40.90 -18.16 2.53
N THR A 51 -41.89 -17.66 3.29
CA THR A 51 -41.70 -16.55 4.25
C THR A 51 -40.74 -16.92 5.38
N PHE A 52 -40.85 -18.16 5.88
CA PHE A 52 -39.97 -18.67 6.94
C PHE A 52 -38.52 -18.83 6.46
N ILE A 53 -38.31 -19.46 5.30
CA ILE A 53 -36.98 -19.59 4.67
C ILE A 53 -36.36 -18.21 4.42
N TYR A 54 -37.16 -17.28 3.91
CA TYR A 54 -36.73 -15.91 3.66
C TYR A 54 -36.23 -15.23 4.93
N TRP A 55 -36.97 -15.34 6.03
CA TRP A 55 -36.58 -14.77 7.32
C TRP A 55 -35.30 -15.40 7.87
N LEU A 56 -35.16 -16.73 7.73
CA LEU A 56 -33.99 -17.49 8.20
C LEU A 56 -32.72 -17.12 7.43
N MET A 57 -32.76 -17.01 6.10
CA MET A 57 -31.59 -16.67 5.28
C MET A 57 -31.20 -15.19 5.35
N THR A 58 -32.18 -14.29 5.44
CA THR A 58 -31.94 -12.84 5.29
C THR A 58 -31.29 -12.21 6.52
N ARG A 59 -31.48 -12.78 7.71
CA ARG A 59 -30.86 -12.28 8.95
C ARG A 59 -29.33 -12.39 8.97
N PRO A 60 -28.71 -13.57 8.74
CA PRO A 60 -27.25 -13.71 8.78
C PRO A 60 -26.55 -12.89 7.70
N ILE A 61 -27.05 -12.92 6.45
CA ILE A 61 -26.46 -12.17 5.32
C ILE A 61 -26.37 -10.68 5.63
N MET A 62 -27.44 -10.09 6.16
CA MET A 62 -27.44 -8.66 6.48
C MET A 62 -26.45 -8.32 7.59
N ARG A 63 -26.27 -9.20 8.58
CA ARG A 63 -25.30 -9.02 9.67
C ARG A 63 -23.86 -9.05 9.14
N SER A 64 -23.54 -10.03 8.30
CA SER A 64 -22.24 -10.15 7.63
C SER A 64 -21.90 -8.91 6.79
N ILE A 65 -22.84 -8.45 5.96
CA ILE A 65 -22.64 -7.25 5.12
C ILE A 65 -22.40 -6.01 5.97
N GLN A 66 -23.16 -5.81 7.05
CA GLN A 66 -22.96 -4.67 7.94
C GLN A 66 -21.62 -4.72 8.66
N ASN A 67 -21.17 -5.91 9.07
CA ASN A 67 -19.85 -6.12 9.65
C ASN A 67 -18.75 -5.73 8.66
N LEU A 68 -18.82 -6.22 7.41
CA LEU A 68 -17.85 -5.87 6.36
C LEU A 68 -17.83 -4.37 6.06
N ILE A 69 -18.99 -3.72 5.94
CA ILE A 69 -19.07 -2.26 5.74
C ILE A 69 -18.44 -1.51 6.91
N LYS A 70 -18.67 -1.97 8.15
CA LYS A 70 -18.08 -1.35 9.34
C LYS A 70 -16.55 -1.51 9.34
N LEU A 71 -16.05 -2.69 8.98
CA LEU A 71 -14.62 -2.92 8.80
C LEU A 71 -14.06 -1.98 7.74
N THR A 72 -14.64 -1.92 6.54
CA THR A 72 -14.16 -1.01 5.48
C THR A 72 -14.14 0.46 5.90
N LYS A 73 -15.09 0.91 6.74
CA LYS A 73 -15.08 2.29 7.25
C LYS A 73 -13.97 2.56 8.26
N GLN A 74 -13.71 1.64 9.19
CA GLN A 74 -12.65 1.80 10.20
C GLN A 74 -11.25 1.82 9.55
N PHE A 75 -11.10 1.17 8.40
CA PHE A 75 -9.88 1.20 7.60
C PHE A 75 -9.53 2.58 7.01
N SER A 76 -10.52 3.46 6.81
CA SER A 76 -10.27 4.81 6.30
C SER A 76 -9.44 5.67 7.27
N ASP A 77 -9.41 5.30 8.56
CA ASP A 77 -8.82 6.12 9.62
C ASP A 77 -7.46 5.57 10.11
N ARG A 78 -6.77 4.72 9.31
CA ARG A 78 -5.45 4.10 9.64
C ARG A 78 -5.40 3.18 10.87
N HIS A 79 -6.54 2.72 11.39
CA HIS A 79 -6.57 1.79 12.53
C HIS A 79 -6.77 0.35 12.06
N PHE A 80 -5.68 -0.39 11.89
CA PHE A 80 -5.67 -1.77 11.39
C PHE A 80 -5.94 -2.84 12.48
N GLU A 81 -6.10 -2.42 13.74
CA GLU A 81 -5.93 -3.28 14.91
C GLU A 81 -7.12 -4.16 15.32
N THR A 82 -8.26 -4.13 14.63
CA THR A 82 -9.43 -4.92 15.06
C THR A 82 -10.02 -5.76 13.95
N MET A 83 -9.66 -7.05 13.93
CA MET A 83 -10.39 -8.01 13.09
C MET A 83 -10.55 -9.37 13.79
N TYR A 84 -11.68 -9.53 14.49
CA TYR A 84 -12.14 -10.81 15.00
C TYR A 84 -13.46 -11.18 14.35
N ILE A 85 -13.40 -12.02 13.32
CA ILE A 85 -14.60 -12.58 12.68
C ILE A 85 -14.91 -13.90 13.41
N ILE A 86 -15.56 -13.82 14.57
CA ILE A 86 -16.24 -15.00 15.12
C ILE A 86 -17.74 -14.88 14.91
N GLY A 87 -18.22 -15.74 14.01
CA GLY A 87 -19.63 -15.95 13.74
C GLY A 87 -19.86 -17.24 12.95
N GLN A 88 -21.10 -17.74 13.02
CA GLN A 88 -21.63 -18.79 12.13
C GLN A 88 -21.97 -18.21 10.75
N GLU A 89 -20.99 -17.56 10.12
CA GLU A 89 -21.18 -17.03 8.77
C GLU A 89 -20.96 -18.15 7.74
N PRO A 90 -21.68 -18.12 6.60
CA PRO A 90 -21.42 -19.03 5.49
C PRO A 90 -19.95 -18.97 5.04
N ARG A 91 -19.47 -20.06 4.45
CA ARG A 91 -18.06 -20.22 4.07
C ARG A 91 -17.58 -19.09 3.15
N GLU A 92 -18.41 -18.67 2.21
CA GLU A 92 -18.14 -17.62 1.23
C GLU A 92 -17.83 -16.26 1.90
N PHE A 93 -18.55 -15.95 2.99
CA PHE A 93 -18.31 -14.70 3.74
C PHE A 93 -17.01 -14.77 4.55
N LYS A 94 -16.64 -15.95 5.06
CA LYS A 94 -15.34 -16.14 5.73
C LYS A 94 -14.18 -15.99 4.74
N GLU A 95 -14.31 -16.56 3.54
CA GLU A 95 -13.30 -16.42 2.48
C GLU A 95 -13.15 -14.95 2.07
N LEU A 96 -14.25 -14.23 1.83
CA LEU A 96 -14.23 -12.80 1.51
C LEU A 96 -13.58 -11.97 2.62
N ALA A 97 -13.94 -12.23 3.87
CA ALA A 97 -13.40 -11.49 5.00
C ALA A 97 -11.90 -11.76 5.22
N THR A 98 -11.45 -13.00 4.96
CA THR A 98 -10.02 -13.36 4.98
C THR A 98 -9.26 -12.67 3.85
N ALA A 99 -9.81 -12.63 2.63
CA ALA A 99 -9.20 -11.93 1.50
C ALA A 99 -9.09 -10.42 1.78
N PHE A 100 -10.14 -9.83 2.36
CA PHE A 100 -10.13 -8.44 2.79
C PHE A 100 -9.05 -8.20 3.87
N GLN A 101 -8.90 -9.11 4.84
CA GLN A 101 -7.86 -9.04 5.86
C GLN A 101 -6.44 -9.08 5.28
N GLN A 102 -6.21 -9.92 4.26
CA GLN A 102 -4.91 -9.99 3.60
C GLN A 102 -4.59 -8.70 2.85
N MET A 103 -5.57 -8.12 2.15
CA MET A 103 -5.42 -6.82 1.47
C MET A 103 -5.11 -5.72 2.48
N ALA A 104 -5.86 -5.69 3.57
CA ALA A 104 -5.68 -4.79 4.70
C ALA A 104 -4.24 -4.80 5.23
N LYS A 105 -3.73 -5.98 5.57
CA LYS A 105 -2.37 -6.17 6.07
C LYS A 105 -1.31 -5.70 5.07
N LYS A 106 -1.48 -6.03 3.78
CA LYS A 106 -0.55 -5.58 2.72
C LYS A 106 -0.54 -4.06 2.56
N LEU A 107 -1.68 -3.40 2.74
CA LEU A 107 -1.76 -1.94 2.71
C LEU A 107 -1.03 -1.32 3.89
N GLU A 108 -1.22 -1.86 5.10
CA GLU A 108 -0.51 -1.43 6.31
C GLU A 108 1.01 -1.57 6.13
N GLU A 109 1.49 -2.76 5.75
CA GLU A 109 2.90 -3.01 5.46
C GLU A 109 3.44 -2.04 4.38
N GLY A 110 2.64 -1.76 3.35
CA GLY A 110 2.97 -0.80 2.30
C GLY A 110 3.12 0.63 2.83
N PHE A 111 2.22 1.09 3.69
CA PHE A 111 2.31 2.42 4.30
C PHE A 111 3.52 2.55 5.22
N THR A 112 3.78 1.56 6.08
CA THR A 112 4.96 1.55 6.94
C THR A 112 6.24 1.62 6.12
N LYS A 113 6.35 0.82 5.04
CA LYS A 113 7.52 0.85 4.16
C LYS A 113 7.70 2.20 3.46
N LEU A 114 6.60 2.83 3.01
CA LEU A 114 6.66 4.16 2.41
C LEU A 114 7.13 5.21 3.42
N GLU A 115 6.67 5.14 4.67
CA GLU A 115 7.09 6.06 5.74
C GLU A 115 8.57 5.87 6.09
N GLU A 116 9.04 4.62 6.20
CA GLU A 116 10.46 4.31 6.39
C GLU A 116 11.33 4.87 5.25
N GLN A 117 10.89 4.72 3.99
CA GLN A 117 11.58 5.28 2.83
C GLN A 117 11.59 6.81 2.85
N GLU A 118 10.47 7.44 3.19
CA GLU A 118 10.39 8.90 3.29
C GLU A 118 11.31 9.44 4.40
N ASN A 119 11.35 8.76 5.56
CA ASN A 119 12.23 9.13 6.67
C ASN A 119 13.71 8.95 6.30
N SER A 120 14.06 7.83 5.69
CA SER A 120 15.43 7.56 5.21
C SER A 120 15.89 8.62 4.20
N ARG A 121 15.00 9.00 3.27
CA ARG A 121 15.27 10.07 2.31
C ARG A 121 15.47 11.43 2.98
N LYS A 122 14.65 11.77 3.98
CA LYS A 122 14.80 13.02 4.75
C LYS A 122 16.12 13.05 5.51
N GLU A 123 16.49 11.93 6.14
CA GLU A 123 17.75 11.79 6.86
C GLU A 123 18.95 11.95 5.91
N LEU A 124 18.94 11.28 4.76
CA LEU A 124 19.97 11.41 3.73
C LEU A 124 20.16 12.88 3.30
N ILE A 125 19.06 13.57 2.94
CA ILE A 125 19.11 14.98 2.53
C ILE A 125 19.65 15.87 3.65
N THR A 126 19.25 15.61 4.90
CA THR A 126 19.70 16.38 6.07
C THR A 126 21.20 16.20 6.30
N ASN A 127 21.69 14.96 6.22
CA ASN A 127 23.11 14.62 6.40
C ASN A 127 23.97 15.25 5.31
N ILE A 128 23.55 15.11 4.05
CA ILE A 128 24.25 15.74 2.92
C ILE A 128 24.28 17.26 3.09
N SER A 129 23.16 17.87 3.44
CA SER A 129 23.11 19.33 3.63
C SER A 129 24.07 19.80 4.73
N HIS A 130 24.24 19.02 5.80
CA HIS A 130 25.19 19.30 6.86
C HIS A 130 26.64 19.17 6.37
N ASP A 131 26.94 18.10 5.65
CA ASP A 131 28.28 17.80 5.16
C ASP A 131 28.74 18.74 4.04
N LEU A 132 27.81 19.32 3.27
CA LEU A 132 28.07 20.36 2.28
C LEU A 132 28.26 21.75 2.92
N ARG A 133 27.56 22.06 4.02
CA ARG A 133 27.60 23.38 4.67
C ARG A 133 28.97 23.71 5.24
N THR A 134 29.61 22.75 5.87
CA THR A 134 30.92 22.92 6.53
C THR A 134 32.02 23.36 5.55
N PRO A 135 32.29 22.64 4.45
CA PRO A 135 33.31 23.05 3.47
C PRO A 135 32.90 24.34 2.75
N MET A 136 31.61 24.57 2.46
CA MET A 136 31.17 25.85 1.89
C MET A 136 31.48 27.04 2.80
N ALA A 137 31.17 26.94 4.09
CA ALA A 137 31.46 28.00 5.06
C ALA A 137 32.98 28.25 5.19
N SER A 138 33.78 27.18 5.18
CA SER A 138 35.25 27.29 5.18
C SER A 138 35.76 28.00 3.94
N MET A 139 35.30 27.61 2.75
CA MET A 139 35.69 28.27 1.50
C MET A 139 35.26 29.74 1.48
N GLN A 140 34.04 30.03 1.92
CA GLN A 140 33.55 31.40 2.01
C GLN A 140 34.44 32.25 2.93
N MET A 141 34.73 31.77 4.14
CA MET A 141 35.62 32.46 5.08
C MET A 141 37.01 32.72 4.49
N MET A 142 37.57 31.73 3.78
CA MET A 142 38.89 31.86 3.16
C MET A 142 38.87 32.86 2.00
N ILE A 143 37.82 32.88 1.18
CA ILE A 143 37.64 33.83 0.08
C ILE A 143 37.44 35.25 0.62
N GLU A 144 36.61 35.43 1.66
CA GLU A 144 36.41 36.72 2.33
C GLU A 144 37.72 37.25 2.91
N ALA A 145 38.50 36.40 3.60
CA ALA A 145 39.81 36.79 4.14
C ALA A 145 40.82 37.23 3.06
N LEU A 146 40.79 36.59 1.89
CA LEU A 146 41.60 36.99 0.74
C LEU A 146 41.12 38.30 0.12
N GLN A 147 39.79 38.51 0.03
CA GLN A 147 39.17 39.70 -0.55
C GLN A 147 39.41 40.96 0.30
N ASP A 148 39.32 40.82 1.62
CA ASP A 148 39.51 41.91 2.58
C ASP A 148 41.00 42.24 2.81
N ASN A 149 41.91 41.58 2.08
CA ASN A 149 43.37 41.68 2.25
C ASN A 149 43.84 41.41 3.69
N LEU A 150 43.09 40.61 4.46
CA LEU A 150 43.50 40.19 5.81
C LEU A 150 44.74 39.29 5.81
N ILE A 151 45.02 38.66 4.66
CA ILE A 151 46.24 37.88 4.42
C ILE A 151 47.13 38.66 3.48
N GLU A 152 48.30 39.08 3.96
CA GLU A 152 49.27 39.87 3.18
C GLU A 152 50.36 38.99 2.55
N ASP A 153 50.73 37.87 3.20
CA ASP A 153 51.76 36.96 2.74
C ASP A 153 51.36 36.21 1.45
N PRO A 154 52.11 36.38 0.34
CA PRO A 154 51.85 35.70 -0.93
C PRO A 154 51.81 34.16 -0.82
N GLU A 155 52.64 33.56 0.04
CA GLU A 155 52.67 32.10 0.20
C GLU A 155 51.41 31.59 0.93
N MET A 156 50.95 32.30 1.97
CA MET A 156 49.67 32.03 2.62
C MET A 156 48.48 32.19 1.67
N LYS A 157 48.48 33.22 0.81
CA LYS A 157 47.41 33.39 -0.20
C LYS A 157 47.31 32.17 -1.12
N LYS A 158 48.46 31.65 -1.57
CA LYS A 158 48.54 30.47 -2.42
C LYS A 158 48.03 29.22 -1.70
N GLN A 159 48.37 29.04 -0.43
CA GLN A 159 47.86 27.92 0.38
C GLN A 159 46.33 27.98 0.59
N TYR A 160 45.78 29.18 0.80
CA TYR A 160 44.33 29.36 0.95
C TYR A 160 43.59 28.99 -0.33
N LEU A 161 44.05 29.49 -1.48
CA LEU A 161 43.49 29.14 -2.79
C LEU A 161 43.60 27.64 -3.09
N ALA A 162 44.73 27.01 -2.74
CA ALA A 162 44.91 25.57 -2.88
C ALA A 162 43.93 24.77 -2.00
N THR A 163 43.67 25.25 -0.77
CA THR A 163 42.71 24.61 0.13
C THR A 163 41.27 24.76 -0.38
N VAL A 164 40.91 25.95 -0.88
CA VAL A 164 39.60 26.17 -1.52
C VAL A 164 39.41 25.22 -2.71
N LEU A 165 40.43 25.08 -3.57
CA LEU A 165 40.37 24.15 -4.70
C LEU A 165 40.14 22.70 -4.23
N LYS A 166 40.84 22.26 -3.18
CA LYS A 166 40.68 20.93 -2.60
C LYS A 166 39.27 20.70 -2.02
N GLU A 167 38.67 21.70 -1.38
CA GLU A 167 37.30 21.61 -0.88
C GLU A 167 36.27 21.55 -2.03
N ILE A 168 36.50 22.26 -3.14
CA ILE A 168 35.67 22.14 -4.36
C ILE A 168 35.74 20.72 -4.94
N GLU A 169 36.95 20.14 -5.04
CA GLU A 169 37.14 18.76 -5.52
C GLU A 169 36.42 17.75 -4.61
N ARG A 170 36.52 17.92 -3.29
CA ARG A 170 35.81 17.10 -2.31
C ARG A 170 34.29 17.20 -2.46
N LEU A 171 33.76 18.41 -2.62
CA LEU A 171 32.33 18.64 -2.83
C LEU A 171 31.83 17.95 -4.11
N ASN A 172 32.59 18.04 -5.20
CA ASN A 172 32.26 17.34 -6.44
C ASN A 172 32.24 15.82 -6.25
N GLY A 173 33.18 15.26 -5.47
CA GLY A 173 33.17 13.84 -5.09
C GLY A 173 31.87 13.45 -4.39
N LEU A 174 31.47 14.18 -3.35
CA LEU A 174 30.23 13.92 -2.60
C LEU A 174 28.97 14.04 -3.47
N ILE A 175 28.96 14.98 -4.43
CA ILE A 175 27.85 15.13 -5.38
C ILE A 175 27.77 13.91 -6.32
N ASN A 176 28.93 13.41 -6.79
CA ASN A 176 28.97 12.22 -7.64
C ASN A 176 28.51 10.97 -6.88
N ASP A 177 28.97 10.79 -5.64
CA ASP A 177 28.53 9.68 -4.78
C ASP A 177 27.00 9.69 -4.57
N LEU A 178 26.41 10.88 -4.41
CA LEU A 178 24.96 11.04 -4.31
C LEU A 178 24.24 10.69 -5.61
N PHE A 179 24.81 11.08 -6.75
CA PHE A 179 24.25 10.75 -8.06
C PHE A 179 24.27 9.24 -8.31
N ASP A 180 25.37 8.57 -7.98
CA ASP A 180 25.51 7.12 -8.08
C ASP A 180 24.52 6.39 -7.16
N LEU A 181 24.36 6.85 -5.91
CA LEU A 181 23.37 6.32 -4.99
C LEU A 181 21.93 6.49 -5.53
N SER A 182 21.59 7.69 -6.03
CA SER A 182 20.29 7.96 -6.64
C SER A 182 20.03 7.03 -7.83
N LYS A 183 21.04 6.76 -8.66
CA LYS A 183 20.91 5.84 -9.79
C LYS A 183 20.62 4.42 -9.33
N LEU A 184 21.29 3.95 -8.27
CA LEU A 184 21.05 2.63 -7.67
C LEU A 184 19.64 2.50 -7.06
N GLU A 185 19.04 3.60 -6.57
CA GLU A 185 17.68 3.59 -6.01
C GLU A 185 16.58 3.64 -7.06
N PHE A 186 16.76 4.40 -8.15
CA PHE A 186 15.73 4.62 -9.18
C PHE A 186 15.82 3.70 -10.40
N GLU A 187 17.00 3.19 -10.73
CA GLU A 187 17.18 2.17 -11.76
C GLU A 187 17.31 0.79 -11.09
N GLN A 188 16.58 -0.20 -11.59
CA GLN A 188 17.04 -1.59 -11.47
C GLN A 188 18.33 -1.66 -12.28
N VAL A 189 19.47 -1.34 -11.64
CA VAL A 189 20.77 -1.58 -12.24
C VAL A 189 20.77 -3.06 -12.63
N ASP A 190 20.87 -3.35 -13.92
CA ASP A 190 20.90 -4.70 -14.46
C ASP A 190 22.14 -5.40 -13.91
N PHE A 191 21.98 -5.99 -12.73
CA PHE A 191 23.02 -6.66 -11.99
C PHE A 191 23.27 -8.00 -12.66
N HIS A 192 24.43 -8.11 -13.31
CA HIS A 192 24.88 -9.32 -13.98
C HIS A 192 25.95 -10.02 -13.14
N PRO A 193 25.57 -10.85 -12.15
CA PRO A 193 26.54 -11.59 -11.37
C PRO A 193 27.30 -12.57 -12.27
N SER A 194 28.63 -12.55 -12.18
CA SER A 194 29.51 -13.49 -12.87
C SER A 194 30.44 -14.17 -11.88
N PHE A 195 30.77 -15.44 -12.15
CA PHE A 195 31.79 -16.14 -11.36
C PHE A 195 33.15 -15.49 -11.65
N THR A 196 33.78 -14.98 -10.58
CA THR A 196 35.06 -14.29 -10.65
C THR A 196 36.00 -14.82 -9.59
N HIS A 197 37.28 -14.89 -9.94
CA HIS A 197 38.38 -15.27 -9.06
C HIS A 197 38.69 -14.11 -8.09
N LEU A 198 38.41 -14.32 -6.80
CA LEU A 198 38.60 -13.28 -5.77
C LEU A 198 40.07 -12.83 -5.65
N ASP A 199 41.00 -13.75 -5.83
CA ASP A 199 42.44 -13.51 -5.88
C ASP A 199 42.82 -12.52 -6.99
N LYS A 200 42.20 -12.64 -8.17
CA LYS A 200 42.41 -11.70 -9.28
C LYS A 200 41.88 -10.31 -8.95
N VAL A 201 40.68 -10.21 -8.39
CA VAL A 201 40.11 -8.92 -7.98
C VAL A 201 40.97 -8.24 -6.92
N LEU A 202 41.45 -9.01 -5.94
CA LEU A 202 42.33 -8.49 -4.90
C LEU A 202 43.65 -7.98 -5.48
N LEU A 203 44.26 -8.72 -6.41
CA LEU A 203 45.49 -8.31 -7.08
C LEU A 203 45.27 -7.06 -7.94
N ASP A 204 44.20 -7.00 -8.74
CA ASP A 204 43.86 -5.82 -9.56
C ASP A 204 43.65 -4.57 -8.68
N VAL A 205 42.99 -4.72 -7.53
CA VAL A 205 42.79 -3.63 -6.57
C VAL A 205 44.11 -3.21 -5.92
N LEU A 206 44.93 -4.16 -5.47
CA LEU A 206 46.23 -3.88 -4.87
C LEU A 206 47.18 -3.20 -5.87
N GLU A 207 47.19 -3.64 -7.12
CA GLU A 207 48.00 -3.07 -8.19
C GLU A 207 47.53 -1.65 -8.52
N SER A 208 46.23 -1.42 -8.67
CA SER A 208 45.67 -0.08 -8.92
C SER A 208 46.00 0.94 -7.82
N HIS A 209 46.13 0.50 -6.57
CA HIS A 209 46.45 1.35 -5.42
C HIS A 209 47.95 1.35 -5.04
N SER A 210 48.78 0.50 -5.67
CA SER A 210 50.21 0.41 -5.38
C SER A 210 50.96 1.71 -5.64
N VAL A 211 50.53 2.48 -6.66
CA VAL A 211 51.10 3.78 -7.02
C VAL A 211 50.86 4.82 -5.91
N LEU A 212 49.69 4.80 -5.26
CA LEU A 212 49.35 5.68 -4.13
C LEU A 212 50.07 5.31 -2.82
N LEU A 213 50.54 4.07 -2.71
CA LEU A 213 51.30 3.59 -1.55
C LEU A 213 52.80 3.91 -1.65
N GLY A 214 53.33 4.10 -2.86
CA GLY A 214 54.72 4.50 -3.09
C GLY A 214 55.03 5.94 -2.67
N ASP A 215 54.06 6.84 -2.76
CA ASP A 215 54.22 8.27 -2.42
C ASP A 215 54.15 8.58 -0.91
N LYS A 216 53.94 7.57 -0.05
CA LYS A 216 53.82 7.73 1.42
C LYS A 216 55.02 7.17 2.22
N GLN A 217 56.14 6.85 1.58
CA GLN A 217 57.41 6.53 2.25
C GLN A 217 58.38 7.71 2.23
#